data_AF-A0A417CGE7-F1
#
_entry.id   AF-A0A417CGE7-F1
#
_cell.length_a   1.000
_cell.length_b   1.000
_cell.length_c   1.000
_cell.angle_alpha   90.00
_cell.angle_beta   90.00
_cell.angle_gamma   90.00
#
_symmetry.space_group_name_H-M   'P 1'
#
loop_
_entity.id
_entity.type
_entity.pdbx_description
1 polymer ?
#
loop_
_entity_poly.entity_id
_entity_poly.type
_entity_poly.pdbx_seq_one_letter_code
_entity_poly.pdbx_strand_id
1 'polypeptide(L)'
;MGEKMSLVIAAISKDNDIIVCADSRIVDKNGNIVTENENKIYQISDRVVIGYAGSKNDFDCLKVYLEIKSILLDINDVECIYEEVKSYEENHASNDGIHLLIAGFNKCEIPQIYLVGTEKHECGISRLLSTDYMAIGDYGFDLSLNTQKELTEIICDMKIIISNRAEVNNGINTNINTVILKSK
;
A
#
# COMPACT_ATOMS: atom_id res chain seq x y z
N MET A 1 -2.79 -12.68 19.17
CA MET A 1 -4.00 -11.97 18.66
C MET A 1 -3.53 -11.27 17.41
N GLY A 2 -4.05 -11.65 16.24
CA GLY A 2 -3.70 -10.96 15.00
C GLY A 2 -4.15 -9.50 15.09
N GLU A 3 -3.28 -8.57 14.72
CA GLU A 3 -3.63 -7.16 14.64
C GLU A 3 -4.75 -7.01 13.61
N LYS A 4 -5.88 -6.43 14.02
CA LYS A 4 -7.03 -6.18 13.15
C LYS A 4 -6.70 -4.98 12.27
N MET A 5 -5.84 -5.16 11.29
CA MET A 5 -5.50 -4.10 10.36
C MET A 5 -6.32 -4.19 9.08
N SER A 6 -6.43 -3.05 8.42
CA SER A 6 -6.89 -2.91 7.05
C SER A 6 -6.06 -3.75 6.08
N LEU A 7 -6.49 -3.84 4.82
CA LEU A 7 -5.78 -4.56 3.78
C LEU A 7 -5.57 -3.68 2.55
N VAL A 8 -4.32 -3.61 2.13
CA VAL A 8 -3.91 -3.06 0.84
C VAL A 8 -3.16 -4.14 0.08
N ILE A 9 -3.48 -4.30 -1.20
CA ILE A 9 -2.84 -5.26 -2.11
C ILE A 9 -2.33 -4.47 -3.32
N ALA A 10 -1.11 -4.73 -3.75
CA ALA A 10 -0.60 -4.29 -5.04
C ALA A 10 -0.19 -5.46 -5.92
N ALA A 11 -0.27 -5.26 -7.22
CA ALA A 11 0.14 -6.21 -8.24
C ALA A 11 0.75 -5.50 -9.46
N ILE A 12 1.63 -6.19 -10.17
CA ILE A 12 2.24 -5.82 -11.44
C ILE A 12 1.72 -6.85 -12.46
N SER A 13 1.08 -6.38 -13.53
CA SER A 13 0.57 -7.26 -14.59
C SER A 13 1.67 -7.73 -15.53
N LYS A 14 1.37 -8.72 -16.38
CA LYS A 14 2.23 -9.12 -17.52
C LYS A 14 2.62 -7.97 -18.46
N ASP A 15 1.82 -6.91 -18.50
CA ASP A 15 2.03 -5.72 -19.34
C ASP A 15 2.72 -4.59 -18.56
N ASN A 16 3.28 -4.88 -17.38
CA ASN A 16 3.92 -3.95 -16.45
C ASN A 16 2.98 -2.87 -15.88
N ASP A 17 1.65 -3.01 -16.02
CA ASP A 17 0.70 -2.13 -15.33
C ASP A 17 0.71 -2.43 -13.83
N ILE A 18 0.61 -1.39 -13.01
CA ILE A 18 0.53 -1.51 -11.55
C ILE A 18 -0.92 -1.33 -11.11
N ILE A 19 -1.43 -2.26 -10.32
CA ILE A 19 -2.76 -2.21 -9.70
C ILE A 19 -2.59 -2.13 -8.20
N VAL A 20 -3.30 -1.21 -7.54
CA VAL A 20 -3.41 -1.16 -6.09
C VAL A 20 -4.88 -1.20 -5.70
N CYS A 21 -5.26 -2.13 -4.83
CA CYS A 21 -6.59 -2.19 -4.24
C CYS A 21 -6.49 -2.10 -2.71
N ALA A 22 -7.42 -1.38 -2.09
CA ALA A 22 -7.48 -1.26 -0.64
C ALA A 22 -8.92 -1.23 -0.16
N ASP A 23 -9.18 -1.83 1.00
CA ASP A 23 -10.44 -1.59 1.71
C ASP A 23 -10.50 -0.15 2.25
N SER A 24 -11.68 0.30 2.68
CA SER A 24 -11.88 1.70 3.11
C SER A 24 -12.07 1.89 4.62
N ARG A 25 -11.96 0.83 5.43
CA ARG A 25 -12.15 0.92 6.88
C ARG A 25 -10.88 1.29 7.61
N ILE A 26 -10.95 2.26 8.53
CA ILE A 26 -9.89 2.55 9.50
C ILE A 26 -10.39 2.13 10.88
N VAL A 27 -9.54 1.43 11.62
CA VAL A 27 -9.79 1.11 13.03
C VAL A 27 -8.76 1.79 13.93
N ASP A 28 -9.17 2.12 15.15
CA ASP A 28 -8.25 2.60 16.17
C ASP A 28 -7.44 1.44 16.79
N LYS A 29 -6.48 1.76 17.66
CA LYS A 29 -5.68 0.77 18.40
C LYS A 29 -6.47 -0.18 19.30
N ASN A 30 -7.71 0.16 19.63
CA ASN A 30 -8.62 -0.69 20.39
C ASN A 30 -9.48 -1.59 19.48
N GLY A 31 -9.33 -1.46 18.16
CA GLY A 31 -10.11 -2.16 17.16
C GLY A 31 -11.51 -1.58 16.93
N ASN A 32 -11.77 -0.34 17.38
CA ASN A 32 -13.01 0.36 17.08
C ASN A 32 -12.97 0.96 15.68
N ILE A 33 -14.08 0.92 14.97
CA ILE A 33 -14.21 1.52 13.63
C ILE A 33 -14.23 3.04 13.77
N VAL A 34 -13.27 3.71 13.13
CA VAL A 34 -13.16 5.18 13.08
C VAL A 34 -13.88 5.72 11.84
N THR A 35 -13.68 5.08 10.70
CA THR A 35 -14.35 5.41 9.42
C THR A 35 -14.48 4.16 8.56
N GLU A 36 -15.48 4.16 7.68
CA GLU A 36 -15.80 3.09 6.72
C GLU A 36 -15.46 3.46 5.27
N ASN A 37 -15.12 4.73 5.01
CA ASN A 37 -15.03 5.30 3.65
C ASN A 37 -13.74 6.11 3.48
N GLU A 38 -12.62 5.60 3.96
CA GLU A 38 -11.30 6.20 3.76
C GLU A 38 -10.68 5.75 2.44
N ASN A 39 -10.12 6.69 1.67
CA ASN A 39 -9.26 6.31 0.55
C ASN A 39 -7.84 6.08 1.05
N LYS A 40 -7.48 4.80 1.24
CA LYS A 40 -6.14 4.41 1.70
C LYS A 40 -5.06 4.46 0.62
N ILE A 41 -5.40 4.87 -0.59
CA ILE A 41 -4.50 4.92 -1.73
C ILE A 41 -4.25 6.38 -2.10
N TYR A 42 -3.04 6.85 -1.86
CA TYR A 42 -2.58 8.18 -2.22
C TYR A 42 -1.70 8.13 -3.46
N GLN A 43 -2.20 8.70 -4.56
CA GLN A 43 -1.44 8.82 -5.79
C GLN A 43 -0.61 10.12 -5.74
N ILE A 44 0.72 9.99 -5.65
CA ILE A 44 1.65 11.12 -5.57
C ILE A 44 1.84 11.75 -6.95
N SER A 45 1.92 10.91 -7.99
CA SER A 45 2.07 11.32 -9.38
C SER A 45 1.39 10.34 -10.32
N ASP A 46 1.44 10.57 -11.63
CA ASP A 46 1.03 9.59 -12.65
C ASP A 46 1.90 8.32 -12.64
N ARG A 47 3.01 8.33 -11.88
CA ARG A 47 4.01 7.26 -11.85
C ARG A 47 4.15 6.55 -10.51
N VAL A 48 3.67 7.12 -9.41
CA VAL A 48 3.87 6.59 -8.05
C VAL A 48 2.62 6.73 -7.20
N VAL A 49 2.33 5.66 -6.45
CA VAL A 49 1.23 5.54 -5.50
C VAL A 49 1.73 4.97 -4.17
N ILE A 50 1.17 5.44 -3.06
CA ILE A 50 1.36 4.89 -1.72
C ILE A 50 0.02 4.41 -1.18
N GLY A 51 -0.06 3.14 -0.80
CA GLY A 51 -1.12 2.60 0.02
C GLY A 51 -0.67 2.49 1.49
N TYR A 52 -1.59 2.65 2.43
CA TYR A 52 -1.27 2.53 3.86
C TYR A 52 -2.25 1.64 4.62
N ALA A 53 -1.75 1.05 5.70
CA ALA A 53 -2.53 0.34 6.72
C ALA A 53 -2.02 0.74 8.11
N GLY A 54 -2.93 0.91 9.07
CA GLY A 54 -2.61 1.39 10.42
C GLY A 54 -3.04 2.84 10.67
N SER A 55 -2.19 3.60 11.36
CA SER A 55 -2.51 4.97 11.82
C SER A 55 -2.71 5.96 10.67
N LYS A 56 -3.96 6.45 10.51
CA LYS A 56 -4.28 7.53 9.55
C LYS A 56 -3.53 8.83 9.88
N ASN A 57 -3.37 9.15 11.16
CA ASN A 57 -2.69 10.39 11.57
C ASN A 57 -1.21 10.37 11.17
N ASP A 58 -0.55 9.23 11.29
CA ASP A 58 0.85 9.08 10.87
C ASP A 58 0.96 9.20 9.35
N PHE A 59 0.03 8.58 8.62
CA PHE A 59 -0.03 8.72 7.17
C PHE A 59 -0.29 10.16 6.72
N ASP A 60 -1.22 10.88 7.37
CA ASP A 60 -1.52 12.27 7.05
C ASP A 60 -0.29 13.17 7.26
N CYS A 61 0.51 12.93 8.32
CA CYS A 61 1.77 13.64 8.54
C CYS A 61 2.80 13.36 7.43
N LEU A 62 2.99 12.08 7.07
CA LEU A 62 3.87 11.68 5.97
C LEU A 62 3.41 12.29 4.64
N LYS A 63 2.10 12.29 4.38
CA LYS A 63 1.51 12.87 3.17
C LYS A 63 1.87 14.35 3.03
N VAL A 64 1.69 15.14 4.09
CA VAL A 64 2.05 16.58 4.09
C VAL A 64 3.55 16.76 3.83
N TYR A 65 4.39 15.94 4.45
CA TYR A 65 5.83 15.94 4.21
C TYR A 65 6.18 15.70 2.73
N LEU A 66 5.58 14.67 2.11
CA LEU A 66 5.80 14.32 0.71
C LEU A 66 5.27 15.39 -0.26
N GLU A 67 4.11 16.00 0.03
CA GLU A 67 3.57 17.11 -0.75
C GLU A 67 4.56 18.29 -0.78
N ILE A 68 5.13 18.67 0.37
CA ILE A 68 6.15 19.73 0.44
C ILE A 68 7.41 19.33 -0.33
N LYS A 69 7.88 18.08 -0.20
CA LYS A 69 9.09 17.58 -0.88
C LYS A 69 8.92 17.52 -2.40
N SER A 70 7.74 17.12 -2.89
CA SER A 70 7.46 17.04 -4.32
C SER A 70 7.59 18.40 -5.03
N ILE A 71 7.21 19.49 -4.35
CA ILE A 71 7.36 20.87 -4.85
C ILE A 71 8.84 21.27 -4.94
N LEU A 72 9.68 20.76 -4.04
CA LEU A 72 11.08 21.20 -3.90
C LEU A 72 12.07 20.38 -4.72
N LEU A 73 11.81 19.09 -4.96
CA LEU A 73 12.83 18.13 -5.40
C LEU A 73 12.49 17.32 -6.67
N ASP A 74 11.38 17.62 -7.36
CA ASP A 74 10.97 16.93 -8.61
C ASP A 74 11.03 15.40 -8.49
N ILE A 75 10.46 14.87 -7.41
CA ILE A 75 10.54 13.44 -7.08
C ILE A 75 9.40 12.69 -7.80
N ASN A 76 9.72 12.05 -8.92
CA ASN A 76 8.73 11.43 -9.80
C ASN A 76 8.96 9.94 -10.09
N ASP A 77 9.94 9.30 -9.45
CA ASP A 77 10.19 7.87 -9.56
C ASP A 77 10.08 7.17 -8.20
N VAL A 78 9.68 5.90 -8.26
CA VAL A 78 9.33 5.11 -7.08
C VAL A 78 10.50 4.89 -6.12
N GLU A 79 11.74 4.81 -6.62
CA GLU A 79 12.94 4.58 -5.80
C GLU A 79 13.24 5.81 -4.95
N CYS A 80 13.17 7.00 -5.52
CA CYS A 80 13.36 8.23 -4.77
C CYS A 80 12.25 8.47 -3.73
N ILE A 81 10.99 8.16 -4.06
CA ILE A 81 9.88 8.23 -3.08
C ILE A 81 10.10 7.25 -1.93
N TYR A 82 10.51 6.01 -2.23
CA TYR A 82 10.81 5.02 -1.21
C TYR A 82 11.89 5.48 -0.23
N GLU A 83 13.02 6.02 -0.72
CA GLU A 83 14.09 6.50 0.15
C GLU A 83 13.66 7.69 1.02
N GLU A 84 12.83 8.60 0.50
CA GLU A 84 12.28 9.71 1.28
C GLU A 84 11.30 9.23 2.37
N VAL A 85 10.40 8.29 2.03
CA VAL A 85 9.47 7.70 3.00
C VAL A 85 10.25 6.95 4.07
N LYS A 86 11.22 6.14 3.68
CA LYS A 86 12.07 5.40 4.61
C LYS A 86 12.80 6.34 5.56
N SER A 87 13.45 7.39 5.03
CA SER A 87 14.14 8.38 5.84
C SER A 87 13.19 9.12 6.79
N TYR A 88 11.97 9.44 6.34
CA TYR A 88 10.96 10.05 7.20
C TYR A 88 10.58 9.12 8.37
N GLU A 89 10.23 7.87 8.08
CA GLU A 89 9.81 6.88 9.08
C GLU A 89 10.92 6.58 10.08
N GLU A 90 12.18 6.48 9.64
CA GLU A 90 13.34 6.29 10.53
C GLU A 90 13.52 7.43 11.55
N ASN A 91 13.09 8.64 11.21
CA ASN A 91 13.24 9.84 12.06
C ASN A 91 11.96 10.20 12.84
N HIS A 92 10.81 9.65 12.46
CA HIS A 92 9.50 10.03 13.01
C HIS A 92 8.64 8.84 13.44
N ALA A 93 9.24 7.63 13.54
CA ALA A 93 8.53 6.40 13.91
C ALA A 93 7.63 6.61 15.13
N SER A 94 6.33 6.45 14.92
CA SER A 94 5.33 6.47 15.98
C SER A 94 5.28 5.11 16.69
N ASN A 95 4.73 5.08 17.91
CA ASN A 95 4.47 3.82 18.62
C ASN A 95 3.21 3.10 18.10
N ASP A 96 2.40 3.74 17.26
CA ASP A 96 1.06 3.25 16.88
C ASP A 96 1.08 2.37 15.63
N GLY A 97 2.21 2.28 14.92
CA GLY A 97 2.39 1.34 13.83
C GLY A 97 1.75 1.79 12.52
N ILE A 98 2.57 2.02 11.48
CA ILE A 98 2.08 2.17 10.11
C ILE A 98 2.77 1.17 9.20
N HIS A 99 2.00 0.59 8.28
CA HIS A 99 2.51 -0.18 7.16
C HIS A 99 2.22 0.59 5.88
N LEU A 100 3.24 0.70 5.04
CA LEU A 100 3.21 1.44 3.80
C LEU A 100 3.59 0.50 2.66
N LEU A 101 2.83 0.60 1.58
CA LEU A 101 3.09 -0.04 0.31
C LEU A 101 3.29 1.06 -0.71
N ILE A 102 4.48 1.15 -1.30
CA ILE A 102 4.83 2.14 -2.31
C ILE A 102 4.96 1.38 -3.62
N ALA A 103 4.16 1.74 -4.63
CA ALA A 103 4.23 1.11 -5.94
C ALA A 103 4.35 2.18 -7.02
N GLY A 104 5.13 1.91 -8.05
CA GLY A 104 5.35 2.85 -9.12
C GLY A 104 6.42 2.41 -10.09
N PHE A 105 6.76 3.31 -11.01
CA PHE A 105 7.81 3.08 -12.00
C PHE A 105 9.10 3.76 -11.59
N ASN A 106 10.23 3.07 -11.76
CA ASN A 106 11.53 3.71 -11.62
C ASN A 106 11.88 4.56 -12.86
N LYS A 107 13.09 5.13 -12.89
CA LYS A 107 13.57 5.97 -14.00
C LYS A 107 13.69 5.23 -15.34
N CYS A 108 13.72 3.91 -15.32
CA CYS A 108 13.82 3.04 -16.48
C CYS A 108 12.45 2.46 -16.91
N GLU A 109 11.34 2.98 -16.38
CA GLU A 109 9.98 2.46 -16.60
C GLU A 109 9.77 1.02 -16.10
N ILE A 110 10.60 0.56 -15.18
CA ILE A 110 10.44 -0.77 -14.56
C ILE A 110 9.48 -0.63 -13.38
N PRO A 111 8.37 -1.38 -13.33
CA PRO A 111 7.45 -1.34 -12.20
C PRO A 111 8.10 -1.99 -10.97
N GLN A 112 7.90 -1.39 -9.80
CA GLN A 112 8.43 -1.88 -8.53
C GLN A 112 7.40 -1.68 -7.41
N ILE A 113 7.49 -2.54 -6.40
CA ILE A 113 6.72 -2.45 -5.16
C ILE A 113 7.73 -2.47 -4.00
N TYR A 114 7.62 -1.49 -3.10
CA TYR A 114 8.37 -1.37 -1.87
C TYR A 114 7.45 -1.41 -0.67
N LEU A 115 7.96 -1.90 0.45
CA LEU A 115 7.27 -1.89 1.73
C LEU A 115 8.08 -1.09 2.76
N VAL A 116 7.39 -0.34 3.61
CA VAL A 116 7.97 0.33 4.78
C VAL A 116 7.06 0.07 5.98
N GLY A 117 7.59 -0.28 7.14
CA GLY A 117 6.80 -0.49 8.36
C GLY A 117 7.61 -0.34 9.64
N THR A 118 6.94 0.06 10.73
CA THR A 118 7.55 0.26 12.05
C THR A 118 7.46 -1.00 12.93
N GLU A 119 8.59 -1.39 13.52
CA GLU A 119 8.88 -2.71 14.09
C GLU A 119 8.05 -3.14 15.31
N LYS A 120 7.14 -4.10 15.10
CA LYS A 120 7.06 -5.32 15.94
C LYS A 120 7.17 -6.61 15.14
N HIS A 121 7.21 -6.48 13.83
CA HIS A 121 7.53 -7.52 12.88
C HIS A 121 8.65 -6.92 12.04
N GLU A 122 9.81 -7.57 12.08
CA GLU A 122 11.04 -7.26 11.37
C GLU A 122 10.85 -6.20 10.29
N CYS A 123 11.56 -5.07 10.39
CA CYS A 123 11.79 -4.19 9.25
C CYS A 123 12.63 -4.98 8.24
N GLY A 124 11.98 -5.95 7.60
CA GLY A 124 12.46 -6.59 6.42
C GLY A 124 12.42 -5.51 5.37
N ILE A 125 13.56 -4.85 5.19
CA ILE A 125 13.95 -4.30 3.90
C ILE A 125 13.87 -5.49 2.94
N SER A 126 12.67 -5.81 2.45
CA SER A 126 12.56 -6.66 1.29
C SER A 126 13.14 -5.80 0.17
N ARG A 127 14.39 -6.14 -0.14
CA ARG A 127 14.91 -6.25 -1.52
C ARG A 127 13.78 -6.17 -2.54
N LEU A 128 14.09 -5.63 -3.73
CA LEU A 128 13.47 -6.05 -4.99
C LEU A 128 13.13 -7.55 -4.92
N LEU A 129 11.92 -7.88 -4.49
CA LEU A 129 11.39 -9.20 -4.62
C LEU A 129 10.90 -9.16 -6.05
N SER A 130 11.38 -10.07 -6.88
CA SER A 130 10.75 -10.38 -8.16
C SER A 130 9.39 -11.03 -7.87
N THR A 131 8.54 -10.35 -7.12
CA THR A 131 7.20 -10.75 -6.76
C THR A 131 6.29 -9.73 -7.42
N ASP A 132 5.50 -10.22 -8.36
CA ASP A 132 4.56 -9.41 -9.11
C ASP A 132 3.40 -8.92 -8.24
N TYR A 133 3.36 -9.21 -6.93
CA TYR A 133 2.32 -8.74 -6.03
C TYR A 133 2.77 -8.75 -4.56
N MET A 134 2.09 -7.95 -3.74
CA MET A 134 2.34 -7.83 -2.30
C MET A 134 1.10 -7.32 -1.56
N ALA A 135 0.99 -7.59 -0.26
CA ALA A 135 -0.02 -6.98 0.61
C ALA A 135 0.57 -6.47 1.93
N ILE A 136 -0.13 -5.51 2.54
CA ILE A 136 0.17 -4.97 3.87
C ILE A 136 -1.09 -4.95 4.76
N GLY A 137 -0.85 -4.88 6.07
CA GLY A 137 -1.89 -4.76 7.08
C GLY A 137 -2.36 -6.12 7.59
N ASP A 138 -3.38 -6.73 6.98
CA ASP A 138 -3.84 -8.07 7.38
C ASP A 138 -2.91 -9.17 6.86
N TYR A 139 -2.05 -9.68 7.75
CA TYR A 139 -1.16 -10.82 7.47
C TYR A 139 -1.78 -12.18 7.83
N GLY A 140 -3.08 -12.23 8.15
CA GLY A 140 -3.79 -13.46 8.54
C GLY A 140 -4.16 -14.38 7.37
N PHE A 141 -3.50 -14.25 6.21
CA PHE A 141 -3.72 -15.08 5.02
C PHE A 141 -2.48 -15.12 4.13
N ASP A 142 -2.36 -16.20 3.34
CA ASP A 142 -1.38 -16.30 2.27
C ASP A 142 -1.93 -15.64 1.00
N LEU A 143 -1.29 -14.57 0.55
CA LEU A 143 -1.66 -13.92 -0.70
C LEU A 143 -1.20 -14.76 -1.89
N SER A 144 -2.13 -15.07 -2.79
CA SER A 144 -1.85 -15.70 -4.08
C SER A 144 -2.64 -15.00 -5.18
N LEU A 145 -1.94 -14.54 -6.21
CA LEU A 145 -2.52 -13.81 -7.33
C LEU A 145 -1.87 -14.27 -8.64
N ASN A 146 -2.68 -14.45 -9.69
CA ASN A 146 -2.17 -14.76 -11.03
C ASN A 146 -2.06 -13.47 -11.85
N THR A 147 -0.85 -12.92 -11.93
CA THR A 147 -0.53 -11.66 -12.63
C THR A 147 -0.41 -11.80 -14.15
N GLN A 148 -0.55 -13.03 -14.68
CA GLN A 148 -0.55 -13.32 -16.11
C GLN A 148 -1.94 -13.20 -16.76
N LYS A 149 -2.99 -12.98 -15.94
CA LYS A 149 -4.36 -12.74 -16.40
C LYS A 149 -4.52 -11.36 -17.05
N GLU A 150 -5.69 -11.13 -17.64
CA GLU A 150 -6.07 -9.79 -18.10
C GLU A 150 -6.21 -8.84 -16.91
N LEU A 151 -5.89 -7.56 -17.10
CA LEU A 151 -5.89 -6.55 -16.05
C LEU A 151 -7.21 -6.50 -15.25
N THR A 152 -8.35 -6.59 -15.94
CA THR A 152 -9.68 -6.59 -15.32
C THR A 152 -9.90 -7.81 -14.43
N GLU A 153 -9.35 -8.96 -14.79
CA GLU A 153 -9.45 -10.18 -13.99
C GLU A 153 -8.57 -10.09 -12.74
N ILE A 154 -7.36 -9.53 -12.85
CA ILE A 154 -6.47 -9.28 -11.70
C ILE A 154 -7.19 -8.37 -10.69
N ILE A 155 -7.81 -7.28 -11.15
CA ILE A 155 -8.58 -6.37 -10.30
C ILE A 155 -9.75 -7.10 -9.62
N CYS A 156 -10.49 -7.94 -10.36
CA CYS A 156 -11.57 -8.74 -9.80
C CYS A 156 -11.06 -9.70 -8.71
N ASP A 157 -9.96 -10.42 -8.97
CA ASP A 157 -9.36 -11.34 -8.01
C ASP A 157 -8.93 -10.60 -6.73
N MET A 158 -8.25 -9.44 -6.85
CA MET A 158 -7.86 -8.61 -5.70
C MET A 158 -9.08 -8.16 -4.89
N LYS A 159 -10.18 -7.77 -5.56
CA LYS A 159 -11.42 -7.37 -4.88
C LYS A 159 -12.10 -8.53 -4.16
N ILE A 160 -12.10 -9.72 -4.76
CA ILE A 160 -12.62 -10.95 -4.15
C ILE A 160 -11.78 -11.29 -2.91
N ILE A 161 -10.45 -11.21 -2.99
CA ILE A 161 -9.56 -11.45 -1.84
C ILE A 161 -9.91 -10.50 -0.68
N ILE A 162 -10.00 -9.19 -0.93
CA ILE A 162 -10.34 -8.21 0.11
C ILE A 162 -11.73 -8.50 0.70
N SER A 163 -12.71 -8.82 -0.15
CA SER A 163 -14.08 -9.13 0.30
C SER A 163 -14.14 -10.38 1.18
N ASN A 164 -13.43 -11.43 0.79
CA ASN A 164 -13.34 -12.67 1.59
C ASN A 164 -12.65 -12.40 2.94
N ARG A 165 -11.62 -11.54 2.96
CA ARG A 165 -10.96 -11.14 4.20
C ARG A 165 -11.87 -10.33 5.12
N ALA A 166 -12.77 -9.51 4.58
CA ALA A 166 -13.76 -8.77 5.37
C ALA A 166 -14.73 -9.68 6.14
N GLU A 167 -14.93 -10.93 5.73
CA GLU A 167 -15.80 -11.90 6.44
C GLU A 167 -15.16 -12.42 7.74
N VAL A 168 -13.84 -12.40 7.83
CA VAL A 168 -13.07 -12.97 8.96
C VAL A 168 -12.28 -11.94 9.76
N ASN A 169 -12.08 -10.74 9.20
CA ASN A 169 -11.38 -9.64 9.83
C ASN A 169 -12.24 -8.36 9.81
N ASN A 170 -12.81 -8.01 10.97
CA ASN A 170 -13.63 -6.81 11.14
C ASN A 170 -12.85 -5.49 10.94
N GLY A 171 -11.52 -5.52 10.82
CA GLY A 171 -10.71 -4.36 10.42
C GLY A 171 -10.83 -4.00 8.94
N ILE A 172 -11.43 -4.87 8.13
CA ILE A 172 -11.57 -4.74 6.68
C ILE A 172 -13.06 -4.60 6.32
N ASN A 173 -13.37 -3.84 5.27
CA ASN A 173 -14.71 -3.81 4.70
C ASN A 173 -14.71 -4.10 3.18
N THR A 174 -15.91 -4.18 2.61
CA THR A 174 -16.12 -4.47 1.18
C THR A 174 -16.16 -3.21 0.30
N ASN A 175 -15.94 -2.02 0.88
CA ASN A 175 -15.81 -0.78 0.12
C ASN A 175 -14.36 -0.68 -0.37
N ILE A 176 -14.13 -1.02 -1.64
CA ILE A 176 -12.77 -1.19 -2.18
C ILE A 176 -12.43 -0.08 -3.15
N ASN A 177 -11.35 0.65 -2.86
CA ASN A 177 -10.74 1.61 -3.76
C ASN A 177 -9.74 0.90 -4.66
N THR A 178 -9.60 1.38 -5.90
CA THR A 178 -8.65 0.84 -6.87
C THR A 178 -7.94 1.98 -7.59
N VAL A 179 -6.63 1.91 -7.69
CA VAL A 179 -5.80 2.78 -8.54
C VAL A 179 -5.02 1.90 -9.51
N ILE A 180 -4.85 2.40 -10.74
CA ILE A 180 -4.10 1.74 -11.79
C ILE A 180 -3.08 2.74 -12.32
N LEU A 181 -1.80 2.36 -12.33
CA LEU A 181 -0.75 3.08 -13.05
C LEU A 181 -0.43 2.29 -14.32
N LYS A 182 -0.50 2.95 -15.47
CA LYS A 182 -0.29 2.32 -16.77
C LYS A 182 1.17 2.41 -17.19
N SER A 183 1.72 1.30 -17.68
CA SER A 183 3.00 1.35 -18.38
C SER A 183 2.86 2.23 -19.62
N LYS A 184 3.91 3.01 -19.93
CA LYS A 184 3.98 3.80 -21.16
C LYS A 184 4.39 2.96 -22.36
#